data_AF-A0A8J5CE95-F1
#
_entry.id   AF-A0A8J5CE95-F1
#
_cell.length_a   1.000
_cell.length_b   1.000
_cell.length_c   1.000
_cell.angle_alpha   90.00
_cell.angle_beta   90.00
_cell.angle_gamma   90.00
#
_symmetry.space_group_name_H-M   'P 1'
#
loop_
_entity.id
_entity.type
_entity.pdbx_description
1 polymer ?
#
loop_
_entity_poly.entity_id
_entity_poly.type
_entity_poly.pdbx_seq_one_letter_code
_entity_poly.pdbx_strand_id
1 'polypeptide(L)'
;MHFLFAGDDSEQTTDEDSEESAENSESDGGSSQSSKKAKVKDAAEDIDYSKAETKYYRKNMNALQTKLEGSVMKCTSCYEQVNHHIRSLVFTHPVLGVFICKKCRKYYGKGKFCKDREGYDEYCRLCAEGGDLLCCEQEDCFNGFCKRCVKRTMGRAELKSAESTEGWACYVCNHEPMMELRALHRHILSNLKNSEEEDANLSR
;
A
#
# COMPACT_ATOMS: atom_id res chain seq x y z
N MET A 1 0.27 -21.39 -54.48
CA MET A 1 1.55 -21.20 -55.19
C MET A 1 2.42 -20.36 -54.27
N HIS A 2 3.49 -20.97 -53.74
CA HIS A 2 4.87 -20.69 -54.13
C HIS A 2 5.28 -19.23 -53.82
N PHE A 3 5.92 -18.90 -52.68
CA PHE A 3 7.22 -19.33 -52.09
C PHE A 3 8.46 -18.96 -52.93
N LEU A 4 9.39 -18.23 -52.28
CA LEU A 4 10.86 -18.21 -52.49
C LEU A 4 11.38 -17.60 -53.83
N PHE A 5 12.66 -17.25 -54.06
CA PHE A 5 13.89 -17.01 -53.27
C PHE A 5 14.81 -16.11 -54.16
N ALA A 6 16.01 -15.61 -53.84
CA ALA A 6 16.90 -15.46 -52.66
C ALA A 6 17.73 -14.17 -52.93
N GLY A 7 18.74 -13.71 -52.19
CA GLY A 7 19.47 -14.16 -51.00
C GLY A 7 20.40 -12.98 -50.59
N ASP A 8 21.41 -13.06 -49.74
CA ASP A 8 21.88 -13.90 -48.62
C ASP A 8 23.27 -13.27 -48.28
N ASP A 9 24.05 -13.88 -47.38
CA ASP A 9 25.44 -13.54 -47.03
C ASP A 9 25.70 -12.16 -46.33
N SER A 10 26.48 -12.08 -45.25
CA SER A 10 26.87 -13.10 -44.25
C SER A 10 27.60 -12.41 -43.08
N GLU A 11 27.37 -12.92 -41.86
CA GLU A 11 28.40 -13.08 -40.81
C GLU A 11 29.09 -11.82 -40.19
N GLN A 12 29.74 -11.88 -39.02
CA GLN A 12 30.04 -13.01 -38.14
C GLN A 12 30.05 -12.61 -36.65
N THR A 13 29.80 -13.58 -35.78
CA THR A 13 30.07 -13.53 -34.34
C THR A 13 31.54 -13.82 -34.04
N THR A 14 32.11 -13.22 -32.98
CA THR A 14 33.32 -13.75 -32.33
C THR A 14 33.18 -13.65 -30.81
N ASP A 15 33.10 -14.81 -30.16
CA ASP A 15 33.51 -14.99 -28.76
C ASP A 15 35.04 -15.16 -28.73
N GLU A 16 35.71 -14.76 -27.64
CA GLU A 16 36.82 -15.54 -27.05
C GLU A 16 37.22 -15.01 -25.65
N ASP A 17 37.65 -15.94 -24.80
CA ASP A 17 37.91 -15.79 -23.36
C ASP A 17 39.30 -15.20 -23.00
N SER A 18 39.49 -14.80 -21.73
CA SER A 18 40.41 -15.52 -20.80
C SER A 18 40.58 -14.87 -19.41
N GLU A 19 40.33 -15.69 -18.37
CA GLU A 19 41.10 -15.94 -17.13
C GLU A 19 41.74 -14.74 -16.37
N GLU A 20 41.34 -14.41 -15.14
CA GLU A 20 41.46 -15.11 -13.83
C GLU A 20 42.63 -14.57 -12.97
N SER A 21 42.31 -14.14 -11.74
CA SER A 21 43.22 -14.19 -10.59
C SER A 21 42.39 -14.16 -9.31
N ALA A 22 42.40 -15.25 -8.55
CA ALA A 22 41.82 -15.32 -7.21
C ALA A 22 42.91 -15.16 -6.15
N GLU A 23 42.66 -14.39 -5.09
CA GLU A 23 43.29 -14.62 -3.79
C GLU A 23 42.24 -14.53 -2.67
N ASN A 24 42.22 -15.56 -1.82
CA ASN A 24 41.34 -15.67 -0.66
C ASN A 24 41.93 -14.94 0.55
N SER A 25 41.07 -14.44 1.42
CA SER A 25 41.38 -14.35 2.85
C SER A 25 40.22 -14.92 3.66
N GLU A 26 40.36 -16.16 4.10
CA GLU A 26 39.46 -16.75 5.10
C GLU A 26 39.79 -16.17 6.49
N SER A 27 38.74 -15.82 7.24
CA SER A 27 38.82 -15.84 8.70
C SER A 27 37.47 -16.29 9.25
N ASP A 28 37.41 -17.56 9.65
CA ASP A 28 36.29 -18.14 10.38
C ASP A 28 36.08 -17.41 11.73
N GLY A 29 34.83 -17.39 12.19
CA GLY A 29 34.37 -16.54 13.29
C GLY A 29 32.92 -16.84 13.68
N GLY A 30 32.56 -18.12 13.78
CA GLY A 30 31.21 -18.54 14.11
C GLY A 30 30.69 -17.98 15.45
N SER A 31 29.46 -17.45 15.44
CA SER A 31 28.61 -17.37 16.63
C SER A 31 27.13 -17.41 16.26
N SER A 32 26.63 -18.65 16.34
CA SER A 32 25.31 -19.06 16.82
C SER A 32 24.33 -17.99 17.32
N GLN A 33 23.06 -18.21 16.96
CA GLN A 33 21.86 -17.81 17.71
C GLN A 33 21.56 -16.31 17.85
N SER A 34 20.64 -15.82 17.00
CA SER A 34 19.22 -15.87 17.39
C SER A 34 18.34 -15.12 16.40
N SER A 35 17.36 -15.82 15.82
CA SER A 35 16.23 -15.21 15.12
C SER A 35 15.34 -14.44 16.11
N LYS A 36 15.78 -13.25 16.54
CA LYS A 36 14.97 -12.32 17.33
C LYS A 36 13.79 -11.84 16.49
N LYS A 37 12.70 -12.60 16.56
CA LYS A 37 11.40 -12.33 15.96
C LYS A 37 10.86 -11.02 16.55
N ALA A 38 11.25 -9.90 15.98
CA ALA A 38 10.80 -8.59 16.38
C ALA A 38 9.27 -8.58 16.39
N LYS A 39 8.67 -8.32 17.56
CA LYS A 39 7.24 -8.02 17.67
C LYS A 39 6.99 -6.72 16.90
N VAL A 40 6.57 -6.85 15.64
CA VAL A 40 6.02 -5.74 14.87
C VAL A 40 4.77 -5.28 15.62
N LYS A 41 4.89 -4.18 16.38
CA LYS A 41 3.73 -3.50 16.94
C LYS A 41 2.91 -2.97 15.77
N ASP A 42 1.65 -3.37 15.67
CA ASP A 42 0.74 -2.81 14.69
C ASP A 42 0.51 -1.34 15.02
N ALA A 43 0.88 -0.43 14.11
CA ALA A 43 0.54 1.00 14.23
C ALA A 43 -0.95 1.24 13.89
N ALA A 44 -1.83 0.44 14.49
CA ALA A 44 -3.27 0.56 14.42
C ALA A 44 -3.85 1.29 15.65
N GLU A 45 -3.04 1.47 16.70
CA GLU A 45 -3.46 2.06 17.98
C GLU A 45 -3.36 3.59 18.03
N ASP A 46 -2.72 4.23 17.04
CA ASP A 46 -2.46 5.67 17.00
C ASP A 46 -3.02 6.33 15.71
N ILE A 47 -4.21 5.90 15.28
CA ILE A 47 -4.96 6.58 14.22
C ILE A 47 -5.82 7.65 14.88
N ASP A 48 -5.46 8.93 14.73
CA ASP A 48 -6.39 10.01 15.08
C ASP A 48 -7.59 10.01 14.12
N TYR A 49 -8.78 10.15 14.69
CA TYR A 49 -10.06 10.27 13.98
C TYR A 49 -10.76 11.54 14.44
N SER A 50 -10.99 12.44 13.50
CA SER A 50 -11.71 13.69 13.74
C SER A 50 -13.09 13.46 14.35
N LYS A 51 -13.64 14.52 14.97
CA LYS A 51 -15.02 14.54 15.47
C LYS A 51 -16.03 14.22 14.35
N ALA A 52 -15.76 14.65 13.12
CA ALA A 52 -16.57 14.36 11.95
C ALA A 52 -16.56 12.87 11.58
N GLU A 53 -15.38 12.25 11.44
CA GLU A 53 -15.23 10.82 11.17
C GLU A 53 -15.88 9.95 12.26
N THR A 54 -15.69 10.31 13.54
CA THR A 54 -16.29 9.56 14.65
C THR A 54 -17.81 9.70 14.69
N LYS A 55 -18.37 10.86 14.30
CA LYS A 55 -19.82 11.05 14.11
C LYS A 55 -20.34 10.24 12.92
N TYR A 56 -19.61 10.24 11.80
CA TYR A 56 -19.93 9.45 10.61
C TYR A 56 -19.93 7.95 10.92
N TYR A 57 -18.89 7.43 11.57
CA TYR A 57 -18.79 6.02 11.95
C TYR A 57 -20.01 5.57 12.76
N ARG A 58 -20.32 6.29 13.85
CA ARG A 58 -21.47 5.98 14.72
C ARG A 58 -22.81 6.01 13.99
N LYS A 59 -23.01 6.95 13.06
CA LYS A 59 -24.26 7.07 12.29
C LYS A 59 -24.42 5.94 11.27
N ASN A 60 -23.33 5.41 10.72
CA ASN A 60 -23.34 4.52 9.56
C ASN A 60 -22.95 3.06 9.88
N MET A 61 -22.82 2.66 11.16
CA MET A 61 -22.38 1.31 11.55
C MET A 61 -23.10 0.18 10.80
N ASN A 62 -24.43 0.21 10.74
CA ASN A 62 -25.22 -0.83 10.05
C ASN A 62 -24.90 -0.88 8.55
N ALA A 63 -24.73 0.27 7.89
CA ALA A 63 -24.39 0.32 6.46
C ALA A 63 -22.96 -0.19 6.20
N LEU A 64 -22.02 0.06 7.13
CA LEU A 64 -20.67 -0.49 7.07
C LEU A 64 -20.70 -2.02 7.24
N GLN A 65 -21.49 -2.54 8.19
CA GLN A 65 -21.68 -3.99 8.38
C GLN A 65 -22.25 -4.65 7.12
N THR A 66 -23.35 -4.13 6.58
CA THR A 66 -23.94 -4.64 5.32
C THR A 66 -22.95 -4.58 4.15
N LYS A 67 -22.05 -3.59 4.11
CA LYS A 67 -20.98 -3.51 3.09
C LYS A 67 -19.90 -4.58 3.27
N LEU A 68 -19.58 -4.97 4.51
CA LEU A 68 -18.64 -6.08 4.79
C LEU A 68 -19.23 -7.44 4.44
N GLU A 69 -20.51 -7.66 4.76
CA GLU A 69 -21.22 -8.91 4.45
C GLU A 69 -21.50 -9.06 2.95
N GLY A 70 -21.92 -7.97 2.30
CA GLY A 70 -22.34 -7.96 0.90
C GLY A 70 -21.22 -7.70 -0.12
N SER A 71 -19.95 -7.61 0.28
CA SER A 71 -18.86 -7.33 -0.68
C SER A 71 -17.51 -7.94 -0.31
N VAL A 72 -16.80 -8.38 -1.36
CA VAL A 72 -15.41 -8.82 -1.26
C VAL A 72 -14.50 -7.65 -0.93
N MET A 73 -13.94 -7.65 0.27
CA MET A 73 -13.00 -6.62 0.72
C MET A 73 -11.67 -6.70 -0.03
N LYS A 74 -11.18 -5.52 -0.44
CA LYS A 74 -9.94 -5.34 -1.21
C LYS A 74 -9.00 -4.39 -0.47
N CYS A 75 -7.71 -4.66 -0.55
CA CYS A 75 -6.67 -3.78 -0.02
C CYS A 75 -6.69 -2.43 -0.74
N THR A 76 -6.72 -1.30 -0.01
CA THR A 76 -6.73 0.04 -0.62
C THR A 76 -5.43 0.33 -1.41
N SER A 77 -4.31 -0.28 -1.03
CA SER A 77 -2.97 -0.06 -1.64
C SER A 77 -2.59 -0.98 -2.81
N CYS A 78 -3.17 -2.17 -2.97
CA CYS A 78 -2.92 -3.03 -4.14
C CYS A 78 -4.18 -3.45 -4.91
N TYR A 79 -5.37 -3.28 -4.31
CA TYR A 79 -6.67 -3.70 -4.85
C TYR A 79 -6.86 -5.23 -5.02
N GLU A 80 -5.91 -6.03 -4.52
CA GLU A 80 -6.10 -7.47 -4.31
C GLU A 80 -7.19 -7.72 -3.26
N GLN A 81 -7.94 -8.81 -3.43
CA GLN A 81 -8.87 -9.34 -2.43
C GLN A 81 -8.13 -9.75 -1.15
N VAL A 82 -8.74 -9.46 0.00
CA VAL A 82 -8.22 -9.83 1.32
C VAL A 82 -9.37 -10.40 2.15
N ASN A 83 -9.16 -11.57 2.77
CA ASN A 83 -10.11 -12.05 3.78
C ASN A 83 -9.97 -11.17 5.03
N HIS A 84 -10.99 -10.32 5.26
CA HIS A 84 -11.00 -9.33 6.32
C HIS A 84 -11.41 -9.90 7.70
N HIS A 85 -11.87 -11.16 7.76
CA HIS A 85 -12.15 -11.88 9.01
C HIS A 85 -10.88 -12.48 9.64
N ILE A 86 -9.74 -12.46 8.94
CA ILE A 86 -8.47 -13.02 9.44
C ILE A 86 -7.56 -11.87 9.90
N ARG A 87 -7.45 -11.66 11.22
CA ARG A 87 -6.64 -10.57 11.81
C ARG A 87 -5.22 -10.47 11.23
N SER A 88 -4.58 -11.60 10.98
CA SER A 88 -3.19 -11.66 10.49
C SER A 88 -2.99 -11.25 9.02
N LEU A 89 -4.07 -10.93 8.29
CA LEU A 89 -4.08 -10.40 6.93
C LEU A 89 -4.46 -8.92 6.86
N VAL A 90 -5.10 -8.40 7.92
CA VAL A 90 -5.64 -7.04 8.01
C VAL A 90 -4.68 -6.09 8.72
N PHE A 91 -4.31 -5.00 8.06
CA PHE A 91 -3.40 -3.99 8.58
C PHE A 91 -3.87 -2.57 8.27
N THR A 92 -3.43 -1.61 9.09
CA THR A 92 -3.64 -0.17 8.88
C THR A 92 -2.58 0.42 7.96
N HIS A 93 -2.97 1.28 7.02
CA HIS A 93 -2.04 2.13 6.28
C HIS A 93 -1.41 3.19 7.20
N PRO A 94 -0.07 3.23 7.39
CA PRO A 94 0.57 4.03 8.45
C PRO A 94 0.19 5.51 8.48
N VAL A 95 0.04 6.14 7.31
CA VAL A 95 -0.29 7.58 7.18
C VAL A 95 -1.78 7.85 6.99
N LEU A 96 -2.55 6.88 6.48
CA LEU A 96 -3.89 7.14 5.90
C LEU A 96 -5.03 6.52 6.70
N GLY A 97 -4.75 5.64 7.67
CA GLY A 97 -5.79 5.04 8.52
C GLY A 97 -6.77 4.12 7.78
N VAL A 98 -6.41 3.62 6.60
CA VAL A 98 -7.25 2.75 5.75
C VAL A 98 -6.78 1.29 5.75
N PHE A 99 -7.69 0.40 5.34
CA PHE A 99 -7.49 -1.04 5.25
C PHE A 99 -6.46 -1.45 4.18
N ILE A 100 -5.40 -2.15 4.58
CA ILE A 100 -4.39 -2.70 3.67
C ILE A 100 -3.99 -4.12 4.01
N CYS A 101 -3.49 -4.86 3.02
CA CYS A 101 -3.01 -6.23 3.21
C CYS A 101 -1.60 -6.27 3.81
N LYS A 102 -1.26 -7.46 4.36
CA LYS A 102 0.07 -7.80 4.88
C LYS A 102 1.24 -7.48 3.94
N LYS A 103 1.07 -7.68 2.63
CA LYS A 103 2.12 -7.37 1.62
C LYS A 103 2.37 -5.87 1.58
N CYS A 104 1.32 -5.06 1.41
CA CYS A 104 1.41 -3.61 1.34
C CYS A 104 1.94 -3.00 2.64
N ARG A 105 1.48 -3.48 3.81
CA ARG A 105 1.98 -2.98 5.11
C ARG A 105 3.48 -3.23 5.27
N LYS A 106 3.99 -4.37 4.81
CA LYS A 106 5.43 -4.67 4.80
C LYS A 106 6.18 -3.81 3.77
N TYR A 107 5.65 -3.69 2.55
CA TYR A 107 6.27 -2.95 1.45
C TYR A 107 6.43 -1.46 1.78
N TYR A 108 5.39 -0.84 2.35
CA TYR A 108 5.41 0.57 2.76
C TYR A 108 6.54 0.92 3.76
N GLY A 109 6.96 -0.05 4.60
CA GLY A 109 8.05 0.12 5.55
C GLY A 109 9.44 -0.20 5.01
N LYS A 110 9.57 -0.59 3.73
CA LYS A 110 10.86 -0.92 3.10
C LYS A 110 11.50 0.31 2.45
N GLY A 111 12.11 1.16 3.27
CA GLY A 111 12.92 2.28 2.81
C GLY A 111 12.33 3.65 3.15
N LYS A 112 12.84 4.67 2.47
CA LYS A 112 12.38 6.06 2.57
C LYS A 112 11.82 6.48 1.21
N PHE A 113 10.87 7.41 1.22
CA PHE A 113 10.38 8.02 -0.02
C PHE A 113 11.47 8.95 -0.55
N CYS A 114 11.92 8.72 -1.78
CA CYS A 114 12.80 9.65 -2.48
C CYS A 114 12.02 10.92 -2.84
N LYS A 115 12.75 12.02 -2.96
CA LYS A 115 12.22 13.33 -3.33
C LYS A 115 12.89 13.82 -4.60
N ASP A 116 12.12 14.48 -5.44
CA ASP A 116 12.62 15.16 -6.63
C ASP A 116 13.34 16.48 -6.26
N ARG A 117 13.64 17.29 -7.29
CA ARG A 117 14.35 18.57 -7.14
C ARG A 117 13.51 19.67 -6.49
N GLU A 118 12.19 19.53 -6.52
CA GLU A 118 11.21 20.48 -5.97
C GLU A 118 10.79 20.05 -4.55
N GLY A 119 11.16 18.83 -4.14
CA GLY A 119 10.94 18.27 -2.81
C GLY A 119 9.73 17.34 -2.75
N TYR A 120 9.01 17.10 -3.84
CA TYR A 120 7.87 16.20 -3.89
C TYR A 120 8.29 14.73 -3.86
N ASP A 121 7.47 13.89 -3.22
CA ASP A 121 7.72 12.45 -3.14
C ASP A 121 7.53 11.78 -4.51
N GLU A 122 8.57 11.11 -5.01
CA GLU A 122 8.57 10.37 -6.30
C GLU A 122 7.67 9.11 -6.30
N TYR A 123 7.07 8.79 -5.16
CA TYR A 123 6.27 7.59 -4.93
C TYR A 123 4.90 7.92 -4.34
N CYS A 124 3.86 7.23 -4.83
CA CYS A 124 2.51 7.41 -4.34
C CYS A 124 2.39 7.09 -2.85
N ARG A 125 1.90 8.06 -2.06
CA ARG A 125 1.70 7.96 -0.61
C ARG A 125 0.76 6.85 -0.15
N LEU A 126 -0.04 6.25 -1.05
CA LEU A 126 -0.94 5.12 -0.75
C LEU A 126 -0.36 3.74 -1.08
N CYS A 127 0.47 3.59 -2.12
CA CYS A 127 0.99 2.28 -2.53
C CYS A 127 2.52 2.14 -2.49
N ALA A 128 3.26 3.22 -2.29
CA ALA A 128 4.73 3.28 -2.39
C ALA A 128 5.28 2.79 -3.75
N GLU A 129 4.50 2.96 -4.82
CA GLU A 129 4.91 2.77 -6.22
C GLU A 129 4.98 4.14 -6.92
N GLY A 130 5.92 4.31 -7.85
CA GLY A 130 6.01 5.50 -8.70
C GLY A 130 5.02 5.49 -9.87
N GLY A 131 5.16 6.44 -10.78
CA GLY A 131 4.37 6.55 -12.01
C GLY A 131 3.74 7.94 -12.17
N ASP A 132 2.56 8.00 -12.79
CA ASP A 132 1.81 9.24 -13.00
C ASP A 132 1.13 9.68 -11.68
N LEU A 133 1.71 10.68 -11.02
CA LEU A 133 1.33 11.22 -9.71
C LEU A 133 0.56 12.54 -9.83
N LEU A 134 -0.44 12.72 -8.97
CA LEU A 134 -0.98 14.02 -8.59
C LEU A 134 -0.22 14.49 -7.34
N CYS A 135 0.42 15.66 -7.41
CA CYS A 135 1.12 16.28 -6.28
C CYS A 135 0.16 17.16 -5.48
N CYS A 136 0.36 17.26 -4.17
CA CYS A 136 -0.42 18.16 -3.32
C CYS A 136 0.00 19.63 -3.52
N GLU A 137 -0.97 20.54 -3.56
CA GLU A 137 -0.72 21.99 -3.71
C GLU A 137 -0.89 22.77 -2.38
N GLN A 138 -1.03 22.05 -1.27
CA GLN A 138 -1.11 22.63 0.08
C GLN A 138 0.29 22.93 0.62
N GLU A 139 0.42 24.03 1.38
CA GLU A 139 1.66 24.42 2.05
C GLU A 139 2.23 23.29 2.93
N ASP A 140 3.56 23.18 2.96
CA ASP A 140 4.34 22.13 3.65
C ASP A 140 3.98 20.67 3.28
N CYS A 141 3.22 20.44 2.20
CA CYS A 141 2.79 19.11 1.79
C CYS A 141 3.42 18.61 0.49
N PHE A 142 4.38 17.69 0.64
CA PHE A 142 5.12 17.09 -0.48
C PHE A 142 4.59 15.72 -0.94
N ASN A 143 3.34 15.39 -0.59
CA ASN A 143 2.76 14.06 -0.84
C ASN A 143 2.20 13.93 -2.27
N GLY A 144 2.61 12.88 -3.00
CA GLY A 144 2.02 12.51 -4.29
C GLY A 144 1.05 11.32 -4.20
N PHE A 145 0.05 11.25 -5.08
CA PHE A 145 -0.85 10.09 -5.23
C PHE A 145 -0.98 9.68 -6.70
N CYS A 146 -0.70 8.42 -7.03
CA CYS A 146 -0.82 7.98 -8.43
C CYS A 146 -2.29 7.93 -8.88
N LYS A 147 -2.56 8.36 -10.11
CA LYS A 147 -3.92 8.39 -10.67
C LYS A 147 -4.59 7.01 -10.65
N ARG A 148 -3.80 5.94 -10.76
CA ARG A 148 -4.23 4.54 -10.59
C ARG A 148 -4.82 4.27 -9.20
N CYS A 149 -4.20 4.81 -8.14
CA CYS A 149 -4.72 4.74 -6.77
C CYS A 149 -6.04 5.50 -6.66
N VAL A 150 -6.06 6.79 -7.00
CA VAL A 150 -7.26 7.63 -6.86
C VAL A 150 -8.46 7.01 -7.58
N LYS A 151 -8.29 6.62 -8.85
CA LYS A 151 -9.32 6.02 -9.69
C LYS A 151 -9.94 4.75 -9.12
N ARG A 152 -9.15 3.87 -8.47
CA ARG A 152 -9.63 2.57 -7.98
C ARG A 152 -10.18 2.63 -6.55
N THR A 153 -9.75 3.60 -5.73
CA THR A 153 -10.19 3.73 -4.34
C THR A 153 -11.35 4.71 -4.19
N MET A 154 -11.31 5.84 -4.89
CA MET A 154 -12.33 6.89 -4.81
C MET A 154 -13.23 6.97 -6.05
N GLY A 155 -12.81 6.35 -7.15
CA GLY A 155 -13.56 6.30 -8.40
C GLY A 155 -13.10 7.33 -9.43
N ARG A 156 -13.72 7.27 -10.62
CA ARG A 156 -13.36 8.11 -11.77
C ARG A 156 -13.79 9.58 -11.60
N ALA A 157 -14.92 9.83 -10.92
CA ALA A 157 -15.42 11.18 -10.68
C ALA A 157 -14.45 11.98 -9.79
N GLU A 158 -14.02 11.37 -8.67
CA GLU A 158 -13.02 11.96 -7.78
C GLU A 158 -11.68 12.20 -8.49
N LEU A 159 -11.16 11.22 -9.25
CA LEU A 159 -9.93 11.44 -10.02
C LEU A 159 -10.05 12.68 -10.92
N LYS A 160 -11.14 12.80 -11.69
CA LYS A 160 -11.34 13.95 -12.58
C LYS A 160 -11.45 15.26 -11.79
N SER A 161 -12.07 15.23 -10.61
CA SER A 161 -12.15 16.39 -9.72
C SER A 161 -10.76 16.81 -9.25
N ALA A 162 -9.96 15.86 -8.73
CA ALA A 162 -8.59 16.09 -8.29
C ALA A 162 -7.69 16.64 -9.41
N GLU A 163 -7.81 16.11 -10.64
CA GLU A 163 -7.08 16.60 -11.83
C GLU A 163 -7.49 18.01 -12.29
N SER A 164 -8.65 18.51 -11.86
CA SER A 164 -9.22 19.80 -12.33
C SER A 164 -9.34 20.85 -11.22
N THR A 165 -8.86 20.56 -10.01
CA THR A 165 -8.99 21.44 -8.83
C THR A 165 -7.68 22.19 -8.63
N GLU A 166 -7.68 23.51 -8.87
CA GLU A 166 -6.59 24.39 -8.43
C GLU A 166 -6.47 24.34 -6.89
N GLY A 167 -5.24 24.25 -6.37
CA GLY A 167 -4.99 24.14 -4.94
C GLY A 167 -5.31 22.76 -4.34
N TRP A 168 -5.26 21.68 -5.15
CA TRP A 168 -5.71 20.35 -4.71
C TRP A 168 -5.07 19.87 -3.40
N ALA A 169 -5.92 19.64 -2.40
CA ALA A 169 -5.56 19.04 -1.12
C ALA A 169 -5.55 17.52 -1.21
N CYS A 170 -4.37 16.91 -1.12
CA CYS A 170 -4.23 15.47 -1.14
C CYS A 170 -4.87 14.81 0.10
N TYR A 171 -5.06 13.49 0.04
CA TYR A 171 -5.74 12.71 1.08
C TYR A 171 -4.97 12.52 2.41
N VAL A 172 -3.86 13.24 2.61
CA VAL A 172 -3.21 13.41 3.92
C VAL A 172 -3.64 14.74 4.55
N CYS A 173 -3.77 15.80 3.74
CA CYS A 173 -4.24 17.12 4.17
C CYS A 173 -5.75 17.13 4.40
N ASN A 174 -6.52 16.47 3.52
CA ASN A 174 -7.96 16.33 3.66
C ASN A 174 -8.40 14.85 3.68
N HIS A 175 -8.81 14.37 4.86
CA HIS A 175 -9.36 13.02 5.02
C HIS A 175 -10.84 12.88 4.65
N GLU A 176 -11.56 13.95 4.30
CA GLU A 176 -13.00 13.91 4.01
C GLU A 176 -13.37 12.93 2.87
N PRO A 177 -12.69 12.90 1.70
CA PRO A 177 -12.97 11.92 0.65
C PRO A 177 -12.67 10.46 1.08
N MET A 178 -11.82 10.27 2.09
CA MET A 178 -11.46 8.96 2.67
C MET A 178 -12.42 8.49 3.77
N MET A 179 -13.39 9.32 4.20
CA MET A 179 -14.14 9.10 5.44
C MET A 179 -14.82 7.74 5.51
N GLU A 180 -15.44 7.28 4.41
CA GLU A 180 -16.05 5.94 4.34
C GLU A 180 -14.99 4.82 4.44
N LEU A 181 -13.86 4.93 3.73
CA LEU A 181 -12.80 3.91 3.74
C LEU A 181 -12.14 3.78 5.12
N ARG A 182 -11.93 4.90 5.81
CA ARG A 182 -11.41 4.95 7.19
C ARG A 182 -12.43 4.40 8.20
N ALA A 183 -13.71 4.74 8.03
CA ALA A 183 -14.79 4.20 8.86
C ALA A 183 -14.98 2.68 8.66
N LEU A 184 -14.86 2.18 7.42
CA LEU A 184 -14.93 0.76 7.09
C LEU A 184 -13.75 -0.02 7.68
N HIS A 185 -12.53 0.53 7.60
CA HIS A 185 -11.36 -0.05 8.28
C HIS A 185 -11.54 -0.13 9.80
N ARG A 186 -12.01 0.97 10.42
CA ARG A 186 -12.35 1.01 11.84
C ARG A 186 -13.38 -0.06 12.22
N HIS A 187 -14.35 -0.32 11.34
CA HIS A 187 -15.36 -1.36 11.57
C HIS A 187 -14.77 -2.77 11.48
N ILE A 188 -13.95 -3.06 10.46
CA ILE A 188 -13.22 -4.35 10.34
C ILE A 188 -12.39 -4.62 11.59
N LEU A 189 -11.63 -3.62 12.09
CA LEU A 189 -10.85 -3.77 13.32
C LEU A 189 -11.72 -4.00 14.55
N SER A 190 -12.93 -3.44 14.60
CA SER A 190 -13.88 -3.70 15.69
C SER A 190 -14.38 -5.15 15.65
N ASN A 191 -14.79 -5.63 14.48
CA ASN A 191 -15.33 -6.99 14.32
C ASN A 191 -14.25 -8.04 14.61
N LEU A 192 -13.01 -7.82 14.15
CA LEU A 192 -11.87 -8.68 14.45
C LEU A 192 -11.60 -8.79 15.97
N LYS A 193 -11.63 -7.67 16.70
CA LYS A 193 -11.44 -7.68 18.16
C LYS A 193 -12.55 -8.46 18.87
N ASN A 194 -13.80 -8.25 18.47
CA ASN A 194 -14.94 -8.98 19.04
C ASN A 194 -14.78 -10.50 18.83
N SER A 195 -14.41 -10.94 17.63
CA SER A 195 -14.15 -12.37 17.36
C SER A 195 -12.96 -12.92 18.14
N GLU A 196 -11.87 -12.16 18.31
CA GLU A 196 -10.73 -12.55 19.14
C GLU A 196 -11.12 -12.69 20.64
N GLU A 197 -12.03 -11.85 21.13
CA GLU A 197 -12.58 -11.92 22.49
C GLU A 197 -13.56 -13.10 22.66
N GLU A 198 -14.40 -13.38 21.66
CA GLU A 198 -15.30 -14.54 21.61
C GLU A 198 -14.51 -15.87 21.63
N ASP A 199 -13.51 -16.03 20.74
CA ASP A 199 -12.62 -17.18 20.69
C ASP A 199 -11.87 -17.37 22.02
N ALA A 200 -11.37 -16.28 22.61
CA ALA A 200 -10.68 -16.32 23.90
C ALA A 200 -11.61 -16.74 25.05
N ASN A 201 -12.86 -16.29 25.05
CA ASN A 201 -13.85 -16.67 26.06
C ASN A 201 -14.31 -18.14 25.91
N LEU A 202 -14.39 -18.67 24.69
CA LEU A 202 -14.71 -20.09 24.44
C LEU A 202 -13.55 -21.03 24.79
N SER A 203 -12.31 -20.52 24.83
CA SER A 203 -11.10 -21.28 25.19
C SER A 203 -10.82 -21.39 26.70
N ARG A 204 -11.72 -20.88 27.56
CA ARG A 204 -11.60 -20.84 29.03
C ARG A 204 -12.53 -21.82 29.73
#